data_AF-A0A2H2ZUB6-F1
#
_entry.id   AF-A0A2H2ZUB6-F1
#
_cell.length_a   1.000
_cell.length_b   1.000
_cell.length_c   1.000
_cell.angle_alpha   90.00
_cell.angle_beta   90.00
_cell.angle_gamma   90.00
#
_symmetry.space_group_name_H-M   'P 1'
#
loop_
_entity.id
_entity.type
_entity.pdbx_description
1 polymer ?
#
loop_
_entity_poly.entity_id
_entity_poly.type
_entity_poly.pdbx_seq_one_letter_code
_entity_poly.pdbx_strand_id
1 'polypeptide(L)'
;MSRSTFIAARNSRHRTAALALYRALLRTASRIPLAENAPKHPLAQIVRKRFSKNTGYTSYRLIYAAMGAGYKFLDLLTKAQIPNSPEHSQVLNHLQSVRNTAAVSRTKPHPKQHKRAPPPEPLLINVAKENEPPKYTSNILPRPKESLKGPRKVPSVSATAEGQPFVRLKKPQPHTLSRMIGRKDRIFSNRIENIMDLDERVTSEAALEDEWDRMMDDLLAKEGVEGAKRKKQASYSWDAANKAKMETFGWSVQLSRLWWEWKVEKTWEDWIARGDALQELVEQERCLAEREEGQSSAATGRDHRTPRRNPLDPDDSPPNVGISTVQTLPLMDISRDIVLLSDSEKVQDREAHDPFLSPSWTALVKAQESRMLKWTGGRAERRE
;
A
#
# COMPACT_ATOMS: atom_id res chain seq x y z
N MET A 1 19.77 -25.90 18.92
CA MET A 1 19.06 -24.89 19.75
C MET A 1 18.69 -23.71 18.86
N SER A 2 17.41 -23.53 18.55
CA SER A 2 16.95 -22.40 17.75
C SER A 2 17.16 -21.10 18.54
N ARG A 3 17.79 -20.09 17.93
CA ARG A 3 17.94 -18.77 18.54
C ARG A 3 16.57 -18.09 18.48
N SER A 4 15.84 -18.08 19.59
CA SER A 4 14.57 -17.34 19.68
C SER A 4 14.85 -15.85 19.50
N THR A 5 14.26 -15.27 18.46
CA THR A 5 14.31 -13.83 18.20
C THR A 5 13.27 -13.16 19.08
N PHE A 6 13.69 -12.20 19.89
CA PHE A 6 12.77 -11.40 20.69
C PHE A 6 12.17 -10.31 19.83
N ILE A 7 10.85 -10.30 19.70
CA ILE A 7 10.10 -9.24 19.01
C ILE A 7 9.53 -8.32 20.08
N ALA A 8 10.21 -7.20 20.33
CA ALA A 8 9.83 -6.23 21.35
C ALA A 8 8.39 -5.73 21.20
N ALA A 9 7.88 -5.63 19.97
CA ALA A 9 6.52 -5.21 19.67
C ALA A 9 5.44 -6.20 20.13
N ARG A 10 5.78 -7.50 20.25
CA ARG A 10 4.85 -8.57 20.64
C ARG A 10 4.82 -8.82 22.16
N ASN A 11 5.71 -8.20 22.92
CA ASN A 11 5.78 -8.37 24.38
C ASN A 11 5.29 -7.10 25.09
N SER A 12 4.05 -7.16 25.60
CA SER A 12 3.42 -6.05 26.32
C SER A 12 4.21 -5.61 27.56
N ARG A 13 4.76 -6.56 28.33
CA ARG A 13 5.54 -6.29 29.55
C ARG A 13 6.81 -5.50 29.24
N HIS A 14 7.54 -5.89 28.20
CA HIS A 14 8.74 -5.17 27.77
C HIS A 14 8.41 -3.77 27.27
N ARG A 15 7.36 -3.62 26.45
CA ARG A 15 6.91 -2.31 25.97
C ARG A 15 6.59 -1.37 27.12
N THR A 16 5.85 -1.83 28.12
CA THR A 16 5.52 -1.03 29.31
C THR A 16 6.77 -0.66 30.10
N ALA A 17 7.67 -1.61 30.36
CA ALA A 17 8.92 -1.35 31.09
C ALA A 17 9.83 -0.34 30.35
N ALA A 18 9.99 -0.49 29.04
CA ALA A 18 10.79 0.41 28.22
C ALA A 18 10.20 1.83 28.18
N LEU A 19 8.87 1.96 28.07
CA LEU A 19 8.19 3.26 28.12
C LEU A 19 8.28 3.91 29.51
N ALA A 20 8.16 3.13 30.58
CA ALA A 20 8.31 3.63 31.95
C ALA A 20 9.73 4.16 32.17
N LEU A 21 10.75 3.40 31.77
CA LEU A 21 12.16 3.79 31.85
C LEU A 21 12.45 5.04 30.99
N TYR A 22 11.93 5.09 29.77
CA TYR A 22 12.06 6.24 28.89
C TYR A 22 11.47 7.52 29.52
N ARG A 23 10.26 7.42 30.08
CA ARG A 23 9.61 8.55 30.75
C ARG A 23 10.37 8.98 32.01
N ALA A 24 10.86 8.02 32.81
CA ALA A 24 11.64 8.30 34.01
C ALA A 24 12.96 9.02 33.67
N LEU A 25 13.68 8.54 32.66
CA LEU A 25 14.93 9.16 32.18
C LEU A 25 14.70 10.56 31.64
N LEU A 26 13.61 10.80 30.88
CA LEU A 26 13.31 12.15 30.39
C LEU A 26 12.99 13.13 31.52
N ARG A 27 12.20 12.71 32.52
CA ARG A 27 11.84 13.54 33.67
C ARG A 27 13.02 13.88 34.56
N THR A 28 13.91 12.91 34.79
CA THR A 28 15.13 13.11 35.59
C THR A 28 16.14 13.96 34.82
N ALA A 29 16.35 13.67 33.53
CA ALA A 29 17.25 14.43 32.69
C ALA A 29 16.88 15.91 32.58
N SER A 30 15.59 16.26 32.63
CA SER A 30 15.12 17.66 32.57
C SER A 30 15.24 18.44 33.89
N ARG A 31 15.54 17.78 35.00
CA ARG A 31 15.69 18.40 36.33
C ARG A 31 17.13 18.75 36.67
N ILE A 32 18.08 18.33 35.84
CA ILE A 32 19.51 18.57 36.08
C ILE A 32 19.81 20.05 35.74
N PRO A 33 20.39 20.83 36.66
CA PRO A 33 20.73 22.22 36.41
C PRO A 33 21.82 22.29 35.33
N LEU A 34 21.47 22.88 34.19
CA LEU A 34 22.37 23.19 33.08
C LEU A 34 22.43 24.71 32.92
N ALA A 35 23.60 25.25 32.52
CA ALA A 35 23.77 26.68 32.28
C ALA A 35 22.71 27.24 31.30
N GLU A 36 22.18 28.42 31.61
CA GLU A 36 20.94 29.02 31.08
C GLU A 36 20.86 29.17 29.55
N ASN A 37 21.97 29.07 28.83
CA ASN A 37 22.07 29.42 27.41
C ASN A 37 21.84 28.24 26.43
N ALA A 38 21.23 27.13 26.87
CA ALA A 38 20.97 25.97 26.01
C ALA A 38 19.52 25.96 25.48
N PRO A 39 19.28 26.05 24.16
CA PRO A 39 17.93 26.28 23.62
C PRO A 39 16.94 25.10 23.77
N LYS A 40 17.36 23.93 24.25
CA LYS A 40 16.54 22.78 24.70
C LYS A 40 17.39 21.91 25.64
N HIS A 41 16.81 21.18 26.60
CA HIS A 41 17.57 20.27 27.49
C HIS A 41 18.31 19.19 26.66
N PRO A 42 19.65 19.30 26.44
CA PRO A 42 20.39 18.46 25.50
C PRO A 42 20.36 16.98 25.89
N LEU A 43 20.28 16.71 27.19
CA LEU A 43 20.18 15.35 27.74
C LEU A 43 18.90 14.64 27.29
N ALA A 44 17.77 15.34 27.25
CA ALA A 44 16.51 14.76 26.79
C ALA A 44 16.61 14.36 25.30
N GLN A 45 17.30 15.15 24.48
CA GLN A 45 17.51 14.82 23.07
C GLN A 45 18.45 13.62 22.88
N ILE A 46 19.49 13.50 23.71
CA ILE A 46 20.39 12.34 23.71
C ILE A 46 19.59 11.08 24.08
N VAL A 47 18.78 11.13 25.14
CA VAL A 47 17.93 10.00 25.56
C VAL A 47 17.01 9.57 24.41
N ARG A 48 16.29 10.50 23.78
CA ARG A 48 15.43 10.21 22.61
C ARG A 48 16.19 9.49 21.51
N LYS A 49 17.35 10.04 21.10
CA LYS A 49 18.18 9.46 20.03
C LYS A 49 18.69 8.06 20.37
N ARG A 50 19.02 7.79 21.64
CA ARG A 50 19.48 6.48 22.10
C ARG A 50 18.36 5.44 22.07
N PHE A 51 17.15 5.79 22.52
CA PHE A 51 15.99 4.90 22.40
C PHE A 51 15.64 4.61 20.94
N SER A 52 15.63 5.62 20.06
CA SER A 52 15.39 5.40 18.62
C SER A 52 16.42 4.47 17.97
N LYS A 53 17.69 4.55 18.39
CA LYS A 53 18.76 3.66 17.88
C LYS A 53 18.55 2.20 18.32
N ASN A 54 18.00 1.99 19.51
CA ASN A 54 17.84 0.67 20.11
C ASN A 54 16.51 -0.03 19.72
N THR A 55 15.60 0.66 19.01
CA THR A 55 14.30 0.11 18.57
C THR A 55 14.45 -1.16 17.72
N GLY A 56 15.54 -1.31 16.98
CA GLY A 56 15.80 -2.47 16.11
C GLY A 56 16.42 -3.68 16.81
N TYR A 57 16.59 -3.66 18.14
CA TYR A 57 17.17 -4.80 18.86
C TYR A 57 16.18 -5.95 18.98
N THR A 58 16.61 -7.13 18.51
CA THR A 58 15.83 -8.37 18.51
C THR A 58 16.46 -9.48 19.36
N SER A 59 17.63 -9.24 19.95
CA SER A 59 18.32 -10.22 20.81
C SER A 59 18.02 -9.94 22.28
N TYR A 60 17.55 -10.96 23.01
CA TYR A 60 17.33 -10.88 24.46
C TYR A 60 18.56 -10.32 25.20
N ARG A 61 19.76 -10.82 24.87
CA ARG A 61 21.00 -10.38 25.52
C ARG A 61 21.24 -8.88 25.36
N LEU A 62 21.03 -8.35 24.15
CA LEU A 62 21.19 -6.92 23.87
C LEU A 62 20.14 -6.08 24.58
N ILE A 63 18.91 -6.58 24.67
CA ILE A 63 17.79 -5.90 25.33
C ILE A 63 18.00 -5.85 26.84
N TYR A 64 18.36 -6.96 27.47
CA TYR A 64 18.69 -7.00 28.90
C TYR A 64 19.87 -6.09 29.23
N ALA A 65 20.93 -6.13 28.42
CA ALA A 65 22.08 -5.24 28.60
C ALA A 65 21.68 -3.76 28.46
N ALA A 66 20.86 -3.41 27.47
CA ALA A 66 20.39 -2.04 27.24
C ALA A 66 19.46 -1.55 28.37
N MET A 67 18.51 -2.38 28.81
CA MET A 67 17.62 -2.06 29.93
C MET A 67 18.42 -1.90 31.23
N GLY A 68 19.33 -2.82 31.53
CA GLY A 68 20.22 -2.74 32.69
C GLY A 68 21.09 -1.49 32.68
N ALA A 69 21.64 -1.11 31.52
CA ALA A 69 22.35 0.15 31.37
C ALA A 69 21.43 1.35 31.61
N GLY A 70 20.20 1.33 31.09
CA GLY A 70 19.23 2.40 31.28
C GLY A 70 18.86 2.64 32.75
N TYR A 71 18.69 1.59 33.55
CA TYR A 71 18.47 1.72 35.00
C TYR A 71 19.70 2.30 35.73
N LYS A 72 20.92 1.90 35.35
CA LYS A 72 22.15 2.50 35.91
C LYS A 72 22.26 3.99 35.57
N PHE A 73 21.91 4.37 34.35
CA PHE A 73 21.88 5.78 33.95
C PHE A 73 20.77 6.56 34.67
N LEU A 74 19.66 5.94 35.03
CA LEU A 74 18.63 6.59 35.84
C LEU A 74 19.17 6.95 37.23
N ASP A 75 19.91 6.04 37.88
CA ASP A 75 20.57 6.31 39.16
C ASP A 75 21.61 7.44 39.04
N LEU A 76 22.47 7.39 38.01
CA LEU A 76 23.44 8.44 37.73
C LEU A 76 22.78 9.81 37.51
N LEU A 77 21.73 9.89 36.69
CA LEU A 77 21.01 11.14 36.42
C LEU A 77 20.25 11.65 37.65
N THR A 78 19.88 10.76 38.57
CA THR A 78 19.24 11.15 39.84
C THR A 78 20.25 11.80 40.77
N LYS A 79 21.44 11.22 40.90
CA LYS A 79 22.55 11.80 41.68
C LYS A 79 23.07 13.12 41.09
N ALA A 80 23.13 13.20 39.76
CA ALA A 80 23.55 14.39 39.03
C ALA A 80 22.59 15.59 39.12
N GLN A 81 21.43 15.46 39.77
CA GLN A 81 20.56 16.62 40.06
C GLN A 81 21.17 17.56 41.09
N ILE A 82 22.04 17.04 41.96
CA ILE A 82 22.72 17.83 42.98
C ILE A 82 23.89 18.57 42.31
N PRO A 83 23.92 19.93 42.34
CA PRO A 83 25.01 20.69 41.76
C PRO A 83 26.32 20.35 42.49
N ASN A 84 27.43 20.32 41.76
CA ASN A 84 28.77 19.98 42.26
C ASN A 84 28.96 18.52 42.73
N SER A 85 27.99 17.63 42.48
CA SER A 85 28.22 16.19 42.63
C SER A 85 29.23 15.68 41.58
N PRO A 86 29.99 14.60 41.88
CA PRO A 86 30.88 14.01 40.90
C PRO A 86 30.11 13.53 39.66
N GLU A 87 28.89 13.01 39.83
CA GLU A 87 28.02 12.60 38.72
C GLU A 87 27.57 13.79 37.86
N HIS A 88 27.31 14.97 38.46
CA HIS A 88 26.99 16.19 37.70
C HIS A 88 28.17 16.61 36.81
N SER A 89 29.40 16.60 37.33
CA SER A 89 30.60 16.88 36.54
C SER A 89 30.80 15.89 35.39
N GLN A 90 30.52 14.59 35.62
CA GLN A 90 30.60 13.56 34.57
C GLN A 90 29.61 13.82 33.43
N VAL A 91 28.39 14.23 33.76
CA VAL A 91 27.36 14.58 32.77
C VAL A 91 27.79 15.80 31.94
N LEU A 92 28.32 16.84 32.59
CA LEU A 92 28.81 18.04 31.89
C LEU A 92 30.00 17.72 30.96
N ASN A 93 30.97 16.93 31.43
CA ASN A 93 32.09 16.48 30.63
C ASN A 93 31.63 15.66 29.41
N HIS A 94 30.62 14.81 29.59
CA HIS A 94 30.04 14.06 28.47
C HIS A 94 29.38 14.99 27.44
N LEU A 95 28.62 15.99 27.88
CA LEU A 95 28.00 16.98 26.99
C LEU A 95 29.04 17.77 26.19
N GLN A 96 30.14 18.17 26.83
CA GLN A 96 31.26 18.83 26.17
C GLN A 96 31.92 17.91 25.13
N SER A 97 32.17 16.65 25.47
CA SER A 97 32.72 15.64 24.54
C SER A 97 31.82 15.43 23.32
N VAL A 98 30.50 15.31 23.52
CA VAL A 98 29.52 15.18 22.43
C VAL A 98 29.53 16.43 21.54
N ARG A 99 29.66 17.63 22.12
CA ARG A 99 29.76 18.88 21.36
C ARG A 99 31.04 18.94 20.53
N ASN A 100 32.18 18.55 21.10
CA ASN A 100 33.47 18.53 20.43
C ASN A 100 33.49 17.52 19.28
N THR A 101 33.00 16.30 19.50
CA THR A 101 32.88 15.28 18.45
C THR A 101 31.92 15.71 17.34
N ALA A 102 30.81 16.37 17.67
CA ALA A 102 29.90 16.93 16.67
C ALA A 102 30.59 18.04 15.85
N ALA A 103 31.35 18.93 16.49
CA ALA A 103 32.12 19.96 15.80
C ALA A 103 33.14 19.35 14.82
N VAL A 104 33.91 18.35 15.26
CA VAL A 104 34.86 17.62 14.40
C VAL A 104 34.16 16.86 13.26
N SER A 105 32.94 16.36 13.48
CA SER A 105 32.18 15.71 12.40
C SER A 105 31.69 16.69 11.34
N ARG A 106 31.41 17.95 11.71
CA ARG A 106 30.97 19.00 10.77
C ARG A 106 32.11 19.53 9.92
N THR A 107 33.36 19.42 10.36
CA THR A 107 34.53 19.83 9.57
C THR A 107 34.87 18.81 8.48
N LYS A 108 34.35 17.58 8.55
CA LYS A 108 34.51 16.59 7.48
C LYS A 108 33.53 16.91 6.35
N PRO A 109 34.00 17.11 5.11
CA PRO A 109 33.09 17.31 3.98
C PRO A 109 32.23 16.06 3.82
N HIS A 110 30.91 16.20 3.96
CA HIS A 110 29.99 15.12 3.65
C HIS A 110 30.11 14.76 2.16
N PRO A 111 30.06 13.46 1.79
CA PRO A 111 30.06 13.08 0.39
C PRO A 111 28.91 13.82 -0.29
N LYS A 112 29.21 14.51 -1.41
CA LYS A 112 28.21 15.22 -2.20
C LYS A 112 27.08 14.24 -2.48
N GLN A 113 25.90 14.50 -1.91
CA GLN A 113 24.71 13.73 -2.25
C GLN A 113 24.52 13.90 -3.75
N HIS A 114 24.72 12.82 -4.53
CA HIS A 114 24.43 12.84 -5.96
C HIS A 114 22.98 13.31 -6.11
N LYS A 115 22.79 14.50 -6.70
CA LYS A 115 21.46 14.98 -7.06
C LYS A 115 20.86 13.89 -7.93
N ARG A 116 19.77 13.28 -7.47
CA ARG A 116 19.06 12.27 -8.24
C ARG A 116 18.63 12.96 -9.54
N ALA A 117 19.08 12.43 -10.68
CA ALA A 117 18.57 12.86 -11.96
C ALA A 117 17.03 12.74 -11.96
N PRO A 118 16.30 13.64 -12.63
CA PRO A 118 14.86 13.49 -12.76
C PRO A 118 14.56 12.10 -13.34
N PRO A 119 13.48 11.44 -12.89
CA PRO A 119 13.10 10.15 -13.43
C PRO A 119 12.85 10.28 -14.93
N PRO A 120 13.24 9.29 -15.75
CA PRO A 120 12.95 9.29 -17.17
C PRO A 120 11.44 9.33 -17.40
N GLU A 121 11.02 9.95 -18.50
CA GLU A 121 9.62 10.00 -18.89
C GLU A 121 9.04 8.59 -19.05
N PRO A 122 7.79 8.35 -18.62
CA PRO A 122 7.16 7.05 -18.74
C PRO A 122 6.86 6.71 -20.21
N LEU A 123 6.88 5.41 -20.53
CA LEU A 123 6.50 4.93 -21.85
C LEU A 123 5.03 5.23 -22.18
N LEU A 124 4.14 4.99 -21.20
CA LEU A 124 2.70 5.19 -21.31
C LEU A 124 2.26 6.36 -20.44
N ILE A 125 1.43 7.23 -21.00
CA ILE A 125 0.78 8.34 -20.30
C ILE A 125 -0.72 8.09 -20.33
N ASN A 126 -1.40 8.33 -19.20
CA ASN A 126 -2.86 8.27 -19.16
C ASN A 126 -3.42 9.54 -19.80
N VAL A 127 -4.20 9.38 -20.88
CA VAL A 127 -4.87 10.48 -21.59
C VAL A 127 -6.35 10.61 -21.21
N ALA A 128 -6.88 9.67 -20.42
CA ALA A 128 -8.25 9.73 -19.95
C ALA A 128 -8.45 10.89 -18.96
N LYS A 129 -9.65 11.46 -18.97
CA LYS A 129 -10.08 12.43 -17.96
C LYS A 129 -10.31 11.74 -16.61
N GLU A 130 -10.41 12.51 -15.54
CA GLU A 130 -10.47 12.01 -14.16
C GLU A 130 -11.63 11.03 -13.87
N ASN A 131 -12.72 11.08 -14.65
CA ASN A 131 -13.89 10.22 -14.52
C ASN A 131 -14.07 9.20 -15.66
N GLU A 132 -13.14 9.15 -16.62
CA GLU A 132 -13.20 8.21 -17.74
C GLU A 132 -12.33 6.97 -17.44
N PRO A 133 -12.67 5.79 -18.01
CA PRO A 133 -11.82 4.62 -17.93
C PRO A 133 -10.39 4.94 -18.35
N PRO A 134 -9.37 4.35 -17.70
CA PRO A 134 -7.99 4.64 -18.03
C PRO A 134 -7.75 4.33 -19.50
N LYS A 135 -7.14 5.29 -20.21
CA LYS A 135 -6.76 5.13 -21.61
C LYS A 135 -5.34 5.59 -21.75
N TYR A 136 -4.49 4.72 -22.24
CA TYR A 136 -3.06 4.98 -22.33
C TYR A 136 -2.64 5.26 -23.77
N THR A 137 -1.73 6.21 -23.94
CA THR A 137 -1.00 6.40 -25.20
C THR A 137 0.50 6.41 -24.92
N SER A 138 1.28 6.11 -25.95
CA SER A 138 2.73 6.08 -25.84
C SER A 138 3.35 7.44 -26.09
N ASN A 139 4.28 7.82 -25.23
CA ASN A 139 5.02 9.08 -25.35
C ASN A 139 6.34 8.93 -26.13
N ILE A 140 6.97 7.75 -26.01
CA ILE A 140 8.35 7.52 -26.51
C ILE A 140 8.35 6.80 -27.87
N LEU A 141 7.30 6.04 -28.17
CA LEU A 141 7.17 5.20 -29.36
C LEU A 141 5.88 5.57 -30.10
N PRO A 142 5.83 5.40 -31.45
CA PRO A 142 6.91 4.92 -32.31
C PRO A 142 7.99 5.97 -32.60
N ARG A 143 9.25 5.55 -32.74
CA ARG A 143 10.35 6.47 -33.12
C ARG A 143 10.41 6.68 -34.63
N PRO A 144 10.76 7.89 -35.12
CA PRO A 144 11.00 8.13 -36.54
C PRO A 144 12.23 7.36 -37.04
N LYS A 145 12.26 7.01 -38.33
CA LYS A 145 13.33 6.21 -38.96
C LYS A 145 14.72 6.83 -38.77
N GLU A 146 14.81 8.16 -38.82
CA GLU A 146 16.05 8.93 -38.65
C GLU A 146 16.69 8.74 -37.27
N SER A 147 15.89 8.46 -36.24
CA SER A 147 16.37 8.22 -34.88
C SER A 147 16.93 6.80 -34.68
N LEU A 148 16.65 5.88 -35.62
CA LEU A 148 17.01 4.47 -35.49
C LEU A 148 18.40 4.19 -36.06
N LYS A 149 19.20 3.47 -35.28
CA LYS A 149 20.49 2.90 -35.74
C LYS A 149 20.23 1.49 -36.28
N GLY A 150 19.92 1.40 -37.58
CA GLY A 150 19.67 0.13 -38.29
C GLY A 150 18.18 -0.17 -38.51
N PRO A 151 17.83 -1.43 -38.88
CA PRO A 151 16.45 -1.79 -39.17
C PRO A 151 15.57 -1.68 -37.93
N ARG A 152 14.31 -1.26 -38.13
CA ARG A 152 13.31 -1.16 -37.06
C ARG A 152 13.07 -2.51 -36.41
N LYS A 153 13.19 -2.57 -35.09
CA LYS A 153 12.94 -3.77 -34.29
C LYS A 153 11.60 -3.63 -33.60
N VAL A 154 10.64 -4.46 -34.01
CA VAL A 154 9.31 -4.52 -33.41
C VAL A 154 9.42 -5.13 -32.00
N PRO A 155 9.01 -4.41 -30.94
CA PRO A 155 8.97 -4.96 -29.59
C PRO A 155 7.94 -6.09 -29.46
N SER A 156 8.10 -6.97 -28.47
CA SER A 156 7.09 -7.98 -28.15
C SER A 156 6.29 -7.59 -26.92
N VAL A 157 4.96 -7.61 -27.01
CA VAL A 157 4.07 -7.58 -25.85
C VAL A 157 4.14 -8.94 -25.15
N SER A 158 4.14 -8.93 -23.82
CA SER A 158 4.07 -10.14 -22.99
C SER A 158 3.26 -9.83 -21.74
N ALA A 159 2.64 -10.86 -21.16
CA ALA A 159 1.95 -10.76 -19.89
C ALA A 159 2.59 -11.69 -18.86
N THR A 160 2.59 -11.30 -17.59
CA THR A 160 2.89 -12.21 -16.47
C THR A 160 1.75 -13.24 -16.33
N ALA A 161 1.99 -14.34 -15.61
CA ALA A 161 0.95 -15.31 -15.25
C ALA A 161 -0.28 -14.66 -14.56
N GLU A 162 -0.07 -13.60 -13.79
CA GLU A 162 -1.14 -12.83 -13.13
C GLU A 162 -1.88 -11.87 -14.10
N GLY A 163 -1.44 -11.75 -15.35
CA GLY A 163 -2.06 -10.89 -16.36
C GLY A 163 -1.46 -9.49 -16.52
N GLN A 164 -0.41 -9.13 -15.77
CA GLN A 164 0.23 -7.81 -15.91
C GLN A 164 0.91 -7.67 -17.29
N PRO A 165 0.50 -6.71 -18.15
CA PRO A 165 1.11 -6.53 -19.46
C PRO A 165 2.40 -5.70 -19.38
N PHE A 166 3.38 -6.06 -20.20
CA PHE A 166 4.61 -5.31 -20.37
C PHE A 166 5.20 -5.52 -21.77
N VAL A 167 5.97 -4.55 -22.24
CA VAL A 167 6.70 -4.64 -23.52
C VAL A 167 8.17 -4.92 -23.29
N ARG A 168 8.71 -5.85 -24.07
CA ARG A 168 10.13 -6.19 -24.10
C ARG A 168 10.80 -5.53 -25.29
N LEU A 169 11.48 -4.41 -25.02
CA LEU A 169 12.22 -3.65 -26.05
C LEU A 169 13.52 -4.35 -26.52
N LYS A 170 14.15 -5.15 -25.66
CA LYS A 170 15.40 -5.86 -25.96
C LYS A 170 15.50 -7.20 -25.23
N LYS A 171 16.33 -8.10 -25.76
CA LYS A 171 16.75 -9.36 -25.12
C LYS A 171 18.25 -9.28 -24.78
N PRO A 172 18.70 -9.68 -23.58
CA PRO A 172 17.91 -10.11 -22.41
C PRO A 172 17.12 -8.94 -21.77
N GLN A 173 16.10 -9.28 -20.96
CA GLN A 173 15.29 -8.27 -20.25
C GLN A 173 16.16 -7.44 -19.31
N PRO A 174 16.00 -6.11 -19.25
CA PRO A 174 16.70 -5.32 -18.25
C PRO A 174 16.24 -5.73 -16.84
N HIS A 175 17.20 -5.95 -15.94
CA HIS A 175 16.93 -6.35 -14.56
C HIS A 175 15.99 -5.37 -13.83
N THR A 176 16.08 -4.08 -14.13
CA THR A 176 15.22 -3.05 -13.53
C THR A 176 13.74 -3.27 -13.85
N LEU A 177 13.43 -3.64 -15.10
CA LEU A 177 12.08 -3.96 -15.53
C LEU A 177 11.57 -5.24 -14.86
N SER A 178 12.39 -6.30 -14.85
CA SER A 178 12.02 -7.56 -14.17
C SER A 178 11.75 -7.36 -12.67
N ARG A 179 12.59 -6.58 -11.97
CA ARG A 179 12.36 -6.23 -10.56
C ARG A 179 11.06 -5.44 -10.35
N MET A 180 10.73 -4.53 -11.27
CA MET A 180 9.50 -3.73 -11.16
C MET A 180 8.26 -4.58 -11.40
N ILE A 181 8.30 -5.48 -12.38
CA ILE A 181 7.21 -6.45 -12.65
C ILE A 181 6.99 -7.30 -11.41
N GLY A 182 8.03 -7.97 -10.89
CA GLY A 182 7.88 -8.80 -9.69
C GLY A 182 7.42 -8.04 -8.44
N ARG A 183 7.75 -6.74 -8.32
CA ARG A 183 7.21 -5.90 -7.24
C ARG A 183 5.71 -5.66 -7.41
N LYS A 184 5.26 -5.35 -8.62
CA LYS A 184 3.84 -5.10 -8.92
C LYS A 184 3.03 -6.38 -8.78
N ASP A 185 3.54 -7.51 -9.27
CA ASP A 185 2.94 -8.84 -9.07
C ASP A 185 2.75 -9.11 -7.57
N ARG A 186 3.79 -8.92 -6.75
CA ARG A 186 3.66 -9.12 -5.29
C ARG A 186 2.62 -8.22 -4.64
N ILE A 187 2.52 -6.96 -5.05
CA ILE A 187 1.50 -6.04 -4.53
C ILE A 187 0.10 -6.55 -4.89
N PHE A 188 -0.06 -7.10 -6.09
CA PHE A 188 -1.31 -7.66 -6.55
C PHE A 188 -1.65 -8.96 -5.81
N SER A 189 -0.73 -9.92 -5.72
CA SER A 189 -0.91 -11.17 -4.97
C SER A 189 -1.25 -10.90 -3.50
N ASN A 190 -0.57 -9.96 -2.84
CA ASN A 190 -0.90 -9.59 -1.45
C ASN A 190 -2.35 -9.09 -1.29
N ARG A 191 -2.94 -8.45 -2.31
CA ARG A 191 -4.35 -8.00 -2.25
C ARG A 191 -5.31 -9.18 -2.35
N ILE A 192 -5.02 -10.14 -3.22
CA ILE A 192 -5.78 -11.38 -3.33
C ILE A 192 -5.67 -12.17 -2.02
N GLU A 193 -4.46 -12.32 -1.47
CA GLU A 193 -4.24 -12.97 -0.17
C GLU A 193 -5.04 -12.30 0.95
N ASN A 194 -5.13 -10.96 0.97
CA ASN A 194 -5.96 -10.25 1.95
C ASN A 194 -7.46 -10.55 1.79
N ILE A 195 -7.96 -10.69 0.56
CA ILE A 195 -9.36 -11.10 0.32
C ILE A 195 -9.59 -12.51 0.86
N MET A 196 -8.66 -13.42 0.60
CA MET A 196 -8.75 -14.80 1.08
C MET A 196 -8.68 -14.88 2.61
N ASP A 197 -7.76 -14.14 3.26
CA ASP A 197 -7.64 -14.09 4.72
C ASP A 197 -8.89 -13.50 5.38
N LEU A 198 -9.53 -12.51 4.75
CA LEU A 198 -10.80 -11.96 5.21
C LEU A 198 -11.92 -13.00 5.14
N ASP A 199 -12.01 -13.77 4.06
CA ASP A 199 -13.07 -14.78 3.85
C ASP A 199 -12.88 -16.00 4.76
N GLU A 200 -11.65 -16.50 4.91
CA GLU A 200 -11.36 -17.71 5.68
C GLU A 200 -11.31 -17.43 7.19
N ARG A 201 -10.47 -16.48 7.61
CA ARG A 201 -10.14 -16.28 9.03
C ARG A 201 -10.99 -15.18 9.66
N VAL A 202 -10.91 -13.97 9.13
CA VAL A 202 -11.50 -12.79 9.79
C VAL A 202 -13.02 -12.86 9.83
N THR A 203 -13.67 -13.40 8.80
CA THR A 203 -15.13 -13.58 8.79
C THR A 203 -15.59 -14.48 9.94
N SER A 204 -14.85 -15.55 10.24
CA SER A 204 -15.18 -16.44 11.36
C SER A 204 -14.97 -15.78 12.72
N GLU A 205 -13.86 -15.05 12.90
CA GLU A 205 -13.56 -14.29 14.11
C GLU A 205 -14.63 -13.23 14.35
N ALA A 206 -15.09 -12.58 13.27
CA ALA A 206 -16.07 -11.52 13.36
C ALA A 206 -17.47 -12.02 13.74
N ALA A 207 -17.85 -13.21 13.30
CA ALA A 207 -19.10 -13.83 13.73
C ALA A 207 -19.11 -14.11 15.25
N LEU A 208 -17.98 -14.55 15.80
CA LEU A 208 -17.82 -14.82 17.23
C LEU A 208 -17.82 -13.52 18.05
N GLU A 209 -17.17 -12.46 17.56
CA GLU A 209 -17.21 -11.14 18.20
C GLU A 209 -18.62 -10.56 18.20
N ASP A 210 -19.33 -10.64 17.06
CA ASP A 210 -20.73 -10.18 16.94
C ASP A 210 -21.69 -10.99 17.84
N GLU A 211 -21.39 -12.27 18.10
CA GLU A 211 -22.12 -13.09 19.07
C GLU A 211 -21.81 -12.66 20.51
N TRP A 212 -20.54 -12.38 20.81
CA TRP A 212 -20.12 -11.88 22.12
C TRP A 212 -20.75 -10.52 22.44
N ASP A 213 -20.77 -9.58 21.49
CA ASP A 213 -21.44 -8.28 21.64
C ASP A 213 -22.94 -8.44 21.94
N ARG A 214 -23.61 -9.40 21.28
CA ARG A 214 -25.01 -9.73 21.55
C ARG A 214 -25.21 -10.25 22.98
N MET A 215 -24.34 -11.15 23.44
CA MET A 215 -24.38 -11.65 24.82
C MET A 215 -24.16 -10.53 25.85
N MET A 216 -23.24 -9.60 25.56
CA MET A 216 -22.96 -8.45 26.41
C MET A 216 -24.13 -7.47 26.47
N ASP A 217 -24.75 -7.15 25.32
CA ASP A 217 -25.95 -6.33 25.24
C ASP A 217 -27.11 -6.97 26.06
N ASP A 218 -27.24 -8.30 26.04
CA ASP A 218 -28.23 -9.03 26.84
C ASP A 218 -27.97 -8.97 28.35
N LEU A 219 -26.72 -9.07 28.78
CA LEU A 219 -26.34 -8.93 30.18
C LEU A 219 -26.60 -7.50 30.69
N LEU A 220 -26.20 -6.49 29.92
CA LEU A 220 -26.45 -5.08 30.25
C LEU A 220 -27.95 -4.77 30.33
N ALA A 221 -28.76 -5.39 29.47
CA ALA A 221 -30.21 -5.26 29.53
C ALA A 221 -30.81 -5.85 30.82
N LYS A 222 -30.28 -6.99 31.29
CA LYS A 222 -30.71 -7.64 32.55
C LYS A 222 -30.30 -6.83 33.78
N GLU A 223 -29.15 -6.16 33.74
CA GLU A 223 -28.66 -5.28 34.81
C GLU A 223 -29.39 -3.92 34.87
N GLY A 224 -30.30 -3.66 33.92
CA GLY A 224 -31.17 -2.49 33.96
C GLY A 224 -30.53 -1.20 33.48
N VAL A 225 -29.36 -1.26 32.84
CA VAL A 225 -28.69 -0.09 32.24
C VAL A 225 -29.55 0.47 31.10
N GLU A 226 -29.98 1.73 31.20
CA GLU A 226 -30.97 2.34 30.29
C GLU A 226 -30.58 2.31 28.81
N GLY A 227 -29.28 2.27 28.49
CA GLY A 227 -28.78 2.19 27.11
C GLY A 227 -29.14 0.90 26.36
N ALA A 228 -29.27 -0.24 27.07
CA ALA A 228 -29.52 -1.54 26.45
C ALA A 228 -31.01 -1.79 26.14
N LYS A 229 -31.93 -1.21 26.93
CA LYS A 229 -33.38 -1.29 26.70
C LYS A 229 -33.80 -0.60 25.40
N ARG A 230 -33.11 0.48 25.02
CA ARG A 230 -33.35 1.26 23.79
C ARG A 230 -32.99 0.49 22.51
N LYS A 231 -31.91 -0.31 22.52
CA LYS A 231 -31.52 -1.17 21.39
C LYS A 231 -32.54 -2.29 21.13
N LYS A 232 -33.08 -2.92 22.18
CA LYS A 232 -34.12 -3.97 22.03
C LYS A 232 -35.42 -3.43 21.42
N GLN A 233 -35.84 -2.20 21.75
CA GLN A 233 -37.03 -1.58 21.16
C GLN A 233 -36.85 -1.14 19.70
N ALA A 234 -35.62 -0.78 19.28
CA ALA A 234 -35.34 -0.43 17.89
C ALA A 234 -35.52 -1.61 16.91
N SER A 235 -35.57 -2.85 17.41
CA SER A 235 -35.64 -4.08 16.61
C SER A 235 -36.98 -4.33 15.86
N TYR A 236 -37.99 -3.47 15.99
CA TYR A 236 -39.30 -3.68 15.35
C TYR A 236 -39.47 -3.03 13.97
N SER A 237 -38.46 -2.30 13.46
CA SER A 237 -38.43 -1.77 12.09
C SER A 237 -37.35 -2.45 11.26
N TRP A 238 -37.69 -2.86 10.04
CA TRP A 238 -36.77 -3.54 9.11
C TRP A 238 -35.50 -2.70 8.84
N ASP A 239 -35.67 -1.38 8.73
CA ASP A 239 -34.56 -0.43 8.54
C ASP A 239 -33.66 -0.31 9.78
N ALA A 240 -34.25 -0.40 10.97
CA ALA A 240 -33.50 -0.35 12.22
C ALA A 240 -32.73 -1.67 12.47
N ALA A 241 -33.28 -2.80 12.05
CA ALA A 241 -32.59 -4.09 12.09
C ALA A 241 -31.39 -4.13 11.12
N ASN A 242 -31.53 -3.58 9.90
CA ASN A 242 -30.40 -3.48 8.97
C ASN A 242 -29.34 -2.50 9.46
N LYS A 243 -29.75 -1.35 10.02
CA LYS A 243 -28.81 -0.40 10.61
C LYS A 243 -28.01 -1.02 11.75
N ALA A 244 -28.66 -1.82 12.62
CA ALA A 244 -27.96 -2.57 13.67
C ALA A 244 -26.97 -3.60 13.09
N LYS A 245 -27.31 -4.27 11.97
CA LYS A 245 -26.39 -5.17 11.26
C LYS A 245 -25.20 -4.43 10.64
N MET A 246 -25.37 -3.18 10.22
CA MET A 246 -24.29 -2.35 9.68
C MET A 246 -23.34 -1.81 10.77
N GLU A 247 -23.73 -1.91 12.03
CA GLU A 247 -22.89 -1.50 13.17
C GLU A 247 -22.02 -2.65 13.71
N THR A 248 -22.13 -3.87 13.15
CA THR A 248 -21.40 -5.04 13.63
C THR A 248 -19.97 -5.13 13.09
N PHE A 249 -19.10 -5.87 13.77
CA PHE A 249 -17.76 -6.12 13.29
C PHE A 249 -17.79 -6.95 12.00
N GLY A 250 -18.73 -7.90 11.87
CA GLY A 250 -18.97 -8.64 10.63
C GLY A 250 -19.25 -7.74 9.41
N TRP A 251 -19.99 -6.65 9.58
CA TRP A 251 -20.18 -5.66 8.52
C TRP A 251 -18.89 -4.96 8.11
N SER A 252 -18.05 -4.57 9.07
CA SER A 252 -16.76 -3.95 8.79
C SER A 252 -15.81 -4.87 8.00
N VAL A 253 -15.90 -6.19 8.21
CA VAL A 253 -15.17 -7.19 7.43
C VAL A 253 -15.65 -7.23 5.98
N GLN A 254 -16.97 -7.18 5.76
CA GLN A 254 -17.52 -7.14 4.39
C GLN A 254 -17.18 -5.84 3.66
N LEU A 255 -17.19 -4.70 4.35
CA LEU A 255 -16.68 -3.44 3.79
C LEU A 255 -15.21 -3.54 3.40
N SER A 256 -14.39 -4.13 4.27
CA SER A 256 -12.96 -4.35 4.00
C SER A 256 -12.75 -5.27 2.79
N ARG A 257 -13.57 -6.31 2.67
CA ARG A 257 -13.55 -7.23 1.53
C ARG A 257 -13.92 -6.49 0.24
N LEU A 258 -15.04 -5.78 0.21
CA LEU A 258 -15.48 -5.00 -0.95
C LEU A 258 -14.41 -4.00 -1.39
N TRP A 259 -13.71 -3.39 -0.43
CA TRP A 259 -12.63 -2.47 -0.70
C TRP A 259 -11.47 -3.14 -1.45
N TRP A 260 -11.08 -4.33 -1.04
CA TRP A 260 -10.02 -5.08 -1.73
C TRP A 260 -10.48 -5.60 -3.09
N GLU A 261 -11.71 -6.10 -3.22
CA GLU A 261 -12.29 -6.50 -4.52
C GLU A 261 -12.26 -5.32 -5.50
N TRP A 262 -12.73 -4.15 -5.08
CA TRP A 262 -12.70 -2.93 -5.88
C TRP A 262 -11.27 -2.53 -6.27
N LYS A 263 -10.29 -2.64 -5.36
CA LYS A 263 -8.88 -2.36 -5.68
C LYS A 263 -8.29 -3.35 -6.68
N VAL A 264 -8.70 -4.61 -6.63
CA VAL A 264 -8.29 -5.63 -7.59
C VAL A 264 -8.87 -5.29 -8.96
N GLU A 265 -10.17 -5.03 -9.07
CA GLU A 265 -10.79 -4.66 -10.35
C GLU A 265 -10.21 -3.38 -10.94
N LYS A 266 -9.98 -2.34 -10.14
CA LYS A 266 -9.31 -1.11 -10.59
C LYS A 266 -7.90 -1.35 -11.13
N THR A 267 -7.20 -2.34 -10.58
CA THR A 267 -5.87 -2.73 -11.10
C THR A 267 -6.00 -3.50 -12.40
N TRP A 268 -7.01 -4.34 -12.50
CA TRP A 268 -7.30 -5.11 -13.69
C TRP A 268 -7.72 -4.22 -14.86
N GLU A 269 -8.54 -3.21 -14.61
CA GLU A 269 -8.91 -2.16 -15.57
C GLU A 269 -7.67 -1.41 -16.10
N ASP A 270 -6.79 -0.97 -15.19
CA ASP A 270 -5.53 -0.33 -15.54
C ASP A 270 -4.65 -1.25 -16.39
N TRP A 271 -4.63 -2.55 -16.09
CA TRP A 271 -3.85 -3.52 -16.85
C TRP A 271 -4.44 -3.77 -18.23
N ILE A 272 -5.76 -3.95 -18.37
CA ILE A 272 -6.42 -4.09 -19.68
C ILE A 272 -6.09 -2.88 -20.55
N ALA A 273 -6.32 -1.67 -20.04
CA ALA A 273 -6.06 -0.44 -20.78
C ALA A 273 -4.58 -0.27 -21.20
N ARG A 274 -3.65 -0.68 -20.34
CA ARG A 274 -2.22 -0.70 -20.70
C ARG A 274 -1.91 -1.79 -21.73
N GLY A 275 -2.53 -2.96 -21.62
CA GLY A 275 -2.39 -4.06 -22.57
C GLY A 275 -2.78 -3.61 -23.97
N ASP A 276 -3.96 -3.01 -24.08
CA ASP A 276 -4.50 -2.48 -25.35
C ASP A 276 -3.57 -1.43 -25.95
N ALA A 277 -3.12 -0.47 -25.15
CA ALA A 277 -2.19 0.57 -25.61
C ALA A 277 -0.82 0.01 -26.05
N LEU A 278 -0.31 -1.00 -25.35
CA LEU A 278 0.96 -1.65 -25.73
C LEU A 278 0.81 -2.51 -26.99
N GLN A 279 -0.37 -3.12 -27.18
CA GLN A 279 -0.70 -3.88 -28.37
C GLN A 279 -0.80 -2.96 -29.58
N GLU A 280 -1.56 -1.85 -29.47
CA GLU A 280 -1.66 -0.82 -30.51
C GLU A 280 -0.28 -0.27 -30.90
N LEU A 281 0.56 0.02 -29.91
CA LEU A 281 1.95 0.45 -30.14
C LEU A 281 2.75 -0.56 -30.95
N VAL A 282 2.65 -1.86 -30.62
CA VAL A 282 3.40 -2.91 -31.32
C VAL A 282 2.89 -3.11 -32.74
N GLU A 283 1.58 -2.96 -32.96
CA GLU A 283 0.97 -2.98 -34.29
C GLU A 283 1.44 -1.79 -35.13
N GLN A 284 1.48 -0.58 -34.56
CA GLN A 284 2.02 0.60 -35.24
C GLN A 284 3.49 0.41 -35.62
N GLU A 285 4.32 -0.11 -34.71
CA GLU A 285 5.74 -0.43 -34.99
C GLU A 285 5.89 -1.51 -36.06
N ARG A 286 5.00 -2.52 -36.10
CA ARG A 286 4.98 -3.55 -37.15
C ARG A 286 4.63 -2.95 -38.51
N CYS A 287 3.55 -2.17 -38.59
CA CYS A 287 3.13 -1.48 -39.82
C CYS A 287 4.23 -0.56 -40.36
N LEU A 288 4.95 0.16 -39.50
CA LEU A 288 6.09 0.99 -39.90
C LEU A 288 7.27 0.14 -40.39
N ALA A 289 7.56 -0.98 -39.73
CA ALA A 289 8.64 -1.87 -40.15
C ALA A 289 8.38 -2.46 -41.54
N GLU A 290 7.15 -2.88 -41.83
CA GLU A 290 6.74 -3.41 -43.14
C GLU A 290 6.84 -2.35 -44.25
N ARG A 291 6.41 -1.11 -43.97
CA ARG A 291 6.55 0.02 -44.91
C ARG A 291 8.02 0.33 -45.22
N GLU A 292 8.87 0.32 -44.19
CA GLU A 292 10.31 0.60 -44.34
C GLU A 292 11.07 -0.55 -45.04
N GLU A 293 10.68 -1.81 -44.79
CA GLU A 293 11.24 -2.98 -45.47
C GLU A 293 10.82 -3.03 -46.94
N GLY A 294 9.53 -2.78 -47.25
CA GLY A 294 9.02 -2.73 -48.62
C GLY A 294 9.67 -1.64 -49.50
N GLN A 295 9.97 -0.48 -48.91
CA GLN A 295 10.75 0.57 -49.60
C GLN A 295 12.21 0.16 -49.83
N SER A 296 12.78 -0.65 -48.93
CA SER A 296 14.17 -1.10 -49.01
C SER A 296 14.34 -2.26 -50.00
N SER A 297 13.38 -3.20 -50.04
CA SER A 297 13.38 -4.34 -50.98
C SER A 297 13.14 -3.90 -52.42
N ALA A 298 12.24 -2.93 -52.65
CA ALA A 298 12.04 -2.30 -53.96
C ALA A 298 13.32 -1.64 -54.49
N ALA A 299 14.19 -1.14 -53.60
CA ALA A 299 15.48 -0.55 -53.96
C ALA A 299 16.62 -1.56 -54.16
N THR A 300 16.49 -2.80 -53.66
CA THR A 300 17.58 -3.81 -53.68
C THR A 300 17.29 -5.08 -54.49
N GLY A 301 16.14 -5.20 -55.15
CA GLY A 301 15.89 -6.22 -56.18
C GLY A 301 16.06 -7.68 -55.73
N ARG A 302 15.85 -7.99 -54.44
CA ARG A 302 15.91 -9.35 -53.89
C ARG A 302 14.53 -9.80 -53.42
N ASP A 303 13.72 -10.22 -54.39
CA ASP A 303 12.41 -10.85 -54.14
C ASP A 303 12.56 -12.36 -53.92
N HIS A 304 13.00 -12.77 -52.73
CA HIS A 304 12.81 -14.14 -52.25
C HIS A 304 12.53 -14.13 -50.74
N ARG A 305 11.38 -13.58 -50.34
CA ARG A 305 10.69 -13.99 -49.11
C ARG A 305 9.22 -14.11 -49.41
N THR A 306 8.68 -15.30 -49.18
CA THR A 306 7.24 -15.55 -49.15
C THR A 306 6.58 -14.54 -48.22
N PRO A 307 5.49 -13.87 -48.64
CA PRO A 307 4.80 -12.90 -47.80
C PRO A 307 4.34 -13.62 -46.52
N ARG A 308 4.74 -13.07 -45.37
CA ARG A 308 4.20 -13.52 -44.09
C ARG A 308 2.75 -13.09 -44.08
N ARG A 309 1.86 -14.09 -44.05
CA ARG A 309 0.39 -14.02 -44.15
C ARG A 309 -0.17 -12.81 -43.38
N ASN A 310 -1.03 -12.04 -44.04
CA ASN A 310 -1.69 -10.85 -43.51
C ASN A 310 -2.67 -11.27 -42.40
N PRO A 311 -2.63 -10.69 -41.19
CA PRO A 311 -3.58 -11.02 -40.11
C PRO A 311 -5.04 -10.59 -40.37
N LEU A 312 -5.33 -10.06 -41.55
CA LEU A 312 -6.64 -9.55 -41.98
C LEU A 312 -7.27 -10.40 -43.09
N ASP A 313 -6.73 -11.59 -43.38
CA ASP A 313 -7.42 -12.53 -44.25
C ASP A 313 -8.74 -12.96 -43.58
N PRO A 314 -9.91 -12.75 -44.22
CA PRO A 314 -11.23 -13.07 -43.65
C PRO A 314 -11.49 -14.58 -43.46
N ASP A 315 -10.50 -15.42 -43.74
CA ASP A 315 -10.54 -16.89 -43.69
C ASP A 315 -9.87 -17.47 -42.43
N ASP A 316 -9.34 -16.62 -41.53
CA ASP A 316 -8.88 -17.07 -40.22
C ASP A 316 -10.11 -17.41 -39.36
N SER A 317 -10.38 -18.72 -39.23
CA SER A 317 -11.31 -19.25 -38.24
C SER A 317 -11.06 -18.57 -36.90
N PRO A 318 -12.11 -18.06 -36.21
CA PRO A 318 -11.92 -17.37 -34.94
C PRO A 318 -11.10 -18.25 -34.01
N PRO A 319 -10.17 -17.67 -33.22
CA PRO A 319 -9.37 -18.44 -32.29
C PRO A 319 -10.29 -19.34 -31.48
N ASN A 320 -9.88 -20.60 -31.27
CA ASN A 320 -10.69 -21.65 -30.63
C ASN A 320 -10.92 -21.40 -29.12
N VAL A 321 -10.86 -20.14 -28.71
CA VAL A 321 -11.02 -19.61 -27.37
C VAL A 321 -12.29 -18.79 -27.41
N GLY A 322 -13.34 -19.26 -26.75
CA GLY A 322 -14.61 -18.54 -26.69
C GLY A 322 -14.42 -17.13 -26.16
N ILE A 323 -15.02 -16.13 -26.82
CA ILE A 323 -15.11 -14.78 -26.28
C ILE A 323 -16.04 -14.86 -25.06
N SER A 324 -15.47 -14.70 -23.86
CA SER A 324 -16.26 -14.63 -22.64
C SER A 324 -17.15 -13.39 -22.69
N THR A 325 -18.47 -13.59 -22.66
CA THR A 325 -19.48 -12.52 -22.59
C THR A 325 -19.69 -12.00 -21.17
N VAL A 326 -18.96 -12.54 -20.19
CA VAL A 326 -19.06 -12.12 -18.78
C VAL A 326 -18.49 -10.72 -18.66
N GLN A 327 -19.27 -9.80 -18.05
CA GLN A 327 -18.80 -8.47 -17.65
C GLN A 327 -17.51 -8.63 -16.84
N THR A 328 -16.42 -8.11 -17.38
CA THR A 328 -15.08 -8.38 -16.84
C THR A 328 -14.81 -7.64 -15.54
N LEU A 329 -15.57 -6.58 -15.22
CA LEU A 329 -15.34 -5.65 -14.10
C LEU A 329 -16.64 -5.06 -13.51
N PRO A 330 -17.51 -5.87 -12.87
CA PRO A 330 -18.84 -5.45 -12.44
C PRO A 330 -18.84 -4.34 -11.38
N LEU A 331 -17.84 -4.27 -10.48
CA LEU A 331 -17.78 -3.21 -9.47
C LEU A 331 -17.37 -1.88 -10.11
N MET A 332 -16.51 -1.92 -11.13
CA MET A 332 -16.12 -0.72 -11.87
C MET A 332 -17.29 -0.14 -12.67
N ASP A 333 -18.08 -0.97 -13.35
CA ASP A 333 -19.26 -0.52 -14.09
C ASP A 333 -20.27 0.15 -13.16
N ILE A 334 -20.58 -0.47 -12.02
CA ILE A 334 -21.43 0.12 -10.98
C ILE A 334 -20.87 1.47 -10.51
N SER A 335 -19.56 1.57 -10.28
CA SER A 335 -18.94 2.82 -9.85
C SER A 335 -19.04 3.94 -10.89
N ARG A 336 -19.01 3.62 -12.18
CA ARG A 336 -19.14 4.61 -13.27
C ARG A 336 -20.58 5.07 -13.44
N ASP A 337 -21.54 4.14 -13.40
CA ASP A 337 -22.97 4.46 -13.49
C ASP A 337 -23.37 5.44 -12.36
N ILE A 338 -22.82 5.23 -11.17
CA ILE A 338 -22.97 6.13 -10.03
C ILE A 338 -22.39 7.52 -10.29
N VAL A 339 -21.18 7.60 -10.85
CA VAL A 339 -20.51 8.88 -11.12
C VAL A 339 -21.27 9.68 -12.18
N LEU A 340 -21.73 9.01 -13.24
CA LEU A 340 -22.55 9.62 -14.30
C LEU A 340 -23.89 10.17 -13.78
N LEU A 341 -24.50 9.50 -12.78
CA LEU A 341 -25.70 9.99 -12.11
C LEU A 341 -25.40 11.19 -11.19
N SER A 342 -24.18 11.29 -10.64
CA SER A 342 -23.75 12.39 -9.77
C SER A 342 -23.26 13.64 -10.50
N ASP A 343 -22.95 13.56 -11.80
CA ASP A 343 -22.48 14.69 -12.63
C ASP A 343 -23.50 15.83 -12.82
N SER A 344 -24.72 15.72 -12.25
CA SER A 344 -25.63 16.86 -12.04
C SER A 344 -25.10 17.85 -10.98
N GLU A 345 -24.20 17.42 -10.10
CA GLU A 345 -23.55 18.28 -9.11
C GLU A 345 -22.03 18.06 -9.18
N LYS A 346 -21.30 19.05 -9.74
CA LYS A 346 -19.83 19.02 -9.86
C LYS A 346 -19.15 18.94 -8.49
N VAL A 347 -18.92 17.73 -7.98
CA VAL A 347 -18.03 17.52 -6.83
C VAL A 347 -16.65 17.19 -7.37
N GLN A 348 -15.80 18.22 -7.47
CA GLN A 348 -14.38 18.03 -7.73
C GLN A 348 -13.76 17.33 -6.52
N ASP A 349 -13.34 16.07 -6.68
CA ASP A 349 -12.51 15.37 -5.70
C ASP A 349 -11.10 15.99 -5.68
N ARG A 350 -10.97 17.16 -5.04
CA ARG A 350 -9.68 17.77 -4.72
C ARG A 350 -9.20 17.33 -3.34
N GLU A 351 -7.94 16.89 -3.32
CA GLU A 351 -7.02 16.77 -2.17
C GLU A 351 -7.45 15.89 -0.97
N ALA A 352 -6.70 14.79 -0.82
CA ALA A 352 -6.54 14.03 0.43
C ALA A 352 -7.82 13.65 1.19
N HIS A 353 -8.94 13.46 0.47
CA HIS A 353 -10.14 12.88 1.06
C HIS A 353 -9.86 11.43 1.45
N ASP A 354 -10.26 11.09 2.68
CA ASP A 354 -10.32 9.70 3.11
C ASP A 354 -11.07 8.89 2.04
N PRO A 355 -10.44 7.86 1.44
CA PRO A 355 -11.08 7.11 0.38
C PRO A 355 -12.41 6.47 0.80
N PHE A 356 -12.60 6.24 2.11
CA PHE A 356 -13.84 5.68 2.65
C PHE A 356 -14.97 6.72 2.77
N LEU A 357 -14.66 8.00 2.56
CA LEU A 357 -15.63 9.11 2.54
C LEU A 357 -15.92 9.63 1.13
N SER A 358 -15.28 9.07 0.09
CA SER A 358 -15.56 9.48 -1.28
C SER A 358 -17.02 9.16 -1.66
N PRO A 359 -17.74 10.07 -2.33
CA PRO A 359 -19.11 9.83 -2.79
C PRO A 359 -19.22 8.54 -3.61
N SER A 360 -18.24 8.30 -4.50
CA SER A 360 -18.16 7.09 -5.33
C SER A 360 -18.12 5.80 -4.49
N TRP A 361 -17.35 5.80 -3.39
CA TRP A 361 -17.26 4.68 -2.48
C TRP A 361 -18.56 4.48 -1.69
N THR A 362 -19.15 5.55 -1.17
CA THR A 362 -20.41 5.44 -0.41
C THR A 362 -21.56 4.89 -1.26
N ALA A 363 -21.61 5.28 -2.53
CA ALA A 363 -22.62 4.80 -3.45
C ALA A 363 -22.35 3.36 -3.90
N LEU A 364 -21.09 2.95 -4.08
CA LEU A 364 -20.72 1.55 -4.31
C LEU A 364 -21.13 0.67 -3.13
N VAL A 365 -20.89 1.13 -1.89
CA VAL A 365 -21.31 0.43 -0.67
C VAL A 365 -22.83 0.26 -0.64
N LYS A 366 -23.60 1.31 -0.96
CA LYS A 366 -25.07 1.23 -1.06
C LYS A 366 -25.52 0.25 -2.14
N ALA A 367 -24.89 0.27 -3.31
CA ALA A 367 -25.22 -0.65 -4.40
C ALA A 367 -24.94 -2.12 -4.04
N GLN A 368 -23.91 -2.36 -3.22
CA GLN A 368 -23.52 -3.71 -2.77
C GLN A 368 -24.08 -4.10 -1.40
N GLU A 369 -24.88 -3.24 -0.75
CA GLU A 369 -25.39 -3.45 0.61
C GLU A 369 -26.19 -4.74 0.71
N SER A 370 -27.11 -4.99 -0.21
CA SER A 370 -27.92 -6.21 -0.26
C SER A 370 -27.08 -7.49 -0.39
N ARG A 371 -25.93 -7.43 -1.09
CA ARG A 371 -25.00 -8.56 -1.23
C ARG A 371 -24.27 -8.80 0.09
N MET A 372 -23.78 -7.74 0.72
CA MET A 372 -23.03 -7.82 1.98
C MET A 372 -23.92 -8.26 3.16
N LEU A 373 -25.17 -7.76 3.24
CA LEU A 373 -26.13 -8.14 4.29
C LEU A 373 -26.51 -9.63 4.23
N LYS A 374 -26.54 -10.24 3.03
CA LYS A 374 -26.76 -11.70 2.90
C LYS A 374 -25.62 -12.50 3.53
N TRP A 375 -24.40 -11.99 3.49
CA TRP A 375 -23.23 -12.66 4.06
C TRP A 375 -23.14 -12.50 5.57
N THR A 376 -23.58 -11.37 6.13
CA THR A 376 -23.63 -11.18 7.58
C THR A 376 -24.79 -11.95 8.23
N GLY A 377 -25.92 -12.15 7.53
CA GLY A 377 -27.08 -12.87 8.06
C GLY A 377 -27.09 -14.39 7.85
N GLY A 378 -26.31 -14.92 6.89
CA GLY A 378 -26.65 -16.20 6.24
C GLY A 378 -25.95 -17.49 6.70
N ARG A 379 -25.12 -17.48 7.76
CA ARG A 379 -24.44 -18.73 8.21
C ARG A 379 -24.97 -19.35 9.50
N ALA A 380 -25.82 -18.67 10.25
CA ALA A 380 -26.43 -19.24 11.46
C ALA A 380 -27.63 -20.15 11.18
N GLU A 381 -28.30 -20.01 10.02
CA GLU A 381 -29.57 -20.71 9.74
C GLU A 381 -29.43 -22.02 8.94
N ARG A 382 -28.22 -22.50 8.65
CA ARG A 382 -27.99 -23.81 8.00
C ARG A 382 -27.35 -24.82 8.93
N ARG A 383 -27.93 -25.02 10.11
CA ARG A 383 -27.73 -26.22 10.94
C ARG A 383 -28.98 -26.44 11.79
N GLU A 384 -30.02 -26.95 11.15
CA GLU A 384 -31.01 -27.83 11.78
C GLU A 384 -31.17 -29.08 10.90
#